data_AF-A0A959QD04-F1
#
_entry.id   AF-A0A959QD04-F1
#
_cell.length_a   1.000
_cell.length_b   1.000
_cell.length_c   1.000
_cell.angle_alpha   90.00
_cell.angle_beta   90.00
_cell.angle_gamma   90.00
#
_symmetry.space_group_name_H-M   'P 1'
#
loop_
_entity.id
_entity.type
_entity.pdbx_description
1 polymer ?
#
loop_
_entity_poly.entity_id
_entity_poly.type
_entity_poly.pdbx_seq_one_letter_code
_entity_poly.pdbx_strand_id
1 'polypeptide(L)'
;DGKLVWSRNTGNGNFAPLTTLTDQFFGATSVYAADLDLDGDPDVVGTASGSSGLSWAENLGGGSFGPVQTIDNFLSGAIDVIAADLDDDEDFDLVCAANTGDLINWYENLGGGIFGPPQLVSANVDGVNSVFAADLDG
;
A
#
# COMPACT_ATOMS: atom_id res chain seq x y z
N ASP A 1 -14.00 5.45 -10.67
CA ASP A 1 -15.08 4.52 -10.25
C ASP A 1 -14.67 3.63 -9.07
N GLY A 2 -13.63 4.00 -8.30
CA GLY A 2 -13.29 3.33 -7.04
C GLY A 2 -12.65 1.96 -7.18
N LYS A 3 -12.34 1.52 -8.40
CA LYS A 3 -11.94 0.13 -8.62
C LYS A 3 -10.45 -0.07 -8.49
N LEU A 4 -10.08 -1.06 -7.67
CA LEU A 4 -8.81 -1.77 -7.82
C LEU A 4 -9.07 -2.99 -8.71
N VAL A 5 -8.30 -3.11 -9.78
CA VAL A 5 -8.47 -4.18 -10.77
C VAL A 5 -7.16 -4.92 -10.96
N TRP A 6 -7.28 -6.22 -11.22
CA TRP A 6 -6.15 -7.09 -11.52
C TRP A 6 -6.33 -7.76 -12.87
N SER A 7 -5.23 -7.95 -13.58
CA SER A 7 -5.19 -8.75 -14.79
C SER A 7 -3.97 -9.66 -14.76
N ARG A 8 -4.23 -10.97 -14.87
CA ARG A 8 -3.17 -11.97 -14.96
C ARG A 8 -2.45 -11.87 -16.29
N ASN A 9 -1.12 -11.78 -16.25
CA ASN A 9 -0.30 -12.04 -17.42
C ASN A 9 -0.42 -13.52 -17.82
N THR A 10 -0.92 -13.78 -19.03
CA THR A 10 -1.08 -15.15 -19.57
C THR A 10 0.06 -15.56 -20.50
N GLY A 11 1.10 -14.74 -20.58
CA GLY A 11 2.29 -14.96 -21.39
C GLY A 11 2.20 -14.33 -22.78
N ASN A 12 3.37 -14.13 -23.40
CA ASN A 12 3.50 -13.55 -24.75
C ASN A 12 2.84 -12.18 -24.91
N GLY A 13 2.83 -11.36 -23.85
CA GLY A 13 2.20 -10.04 -23.85
C GLY A 13 0.67 -10.07 -23.78
N ASN A 14 0.06 -11.23 -23.50
CA ASN A 14 -1.37 -11.36 -23.32
C ASN A 14 -1.76 -11.23 -21.84
N PHE A 15 -2.94 -10.68 -21.62
CA PHE A 15 -3.50 -10.39 -20.31
C PHE A 15 -4.92 -10.92 -20.25
N ALA A 16 -5.28 -11.54 -19.13
CA ALA A 16 -6.65 -11.98 -18.89
C ALA A 16 -7.59 -10.76 -18.77
N PRO A 17 -8.91 -10.92 -18.95
CA PRO A 17 -9.86 -9.87 -18.65
C PRO A 17 -9.66 -9.30 -17.23
N LEU A 18 -9.95 -8.02 -17.04
CA LEU A 18 -9.84 -7.36 -15.75
C LEU A 18 -10.79 -8.01 -14.74
N THR A 19 -10.23 -8.46 -13.61
CA THR A 19 -10.97 -8.81 -12.41
C THR A 19 -11.04 -7.58 -11.53
N THR A 20 -12.24 -7.17 -11.11
CA THR A 20 -12.39 -6.13 -10.08
C THR A 20 -12.16 -6.78 -8.72
N LEU A 21 -11.13 -6.33 -8.01
CA LEU A 21 -10.80 -6.81 -6.66
C LEU A 21 -11.67 -6.12 -5.62
N THR A 22 -11.80 -4.80 -5.76
CA THR A 22 -12.70 -3.97 -4.96
C THR A 22 -13.21 -2.80 -5.80
N ASP A 23 -14.32 -2.21 -5.41
CA ASP A 23 -14.85 -0.94 -5.91
C ASP A 23 -14.87 0.17 -4.84
N GLN A 24 -14.22 -0.08 -3.70
CA GLN A 24 -14.19 0.82 -2.54
C GLN A 24 -12.96 1.76 -2.51
N PHE A 25 -12.11 1.71 -3.54
CA PHE A 25 -10.85 2.45 -3.68
C PHE A 25 -11.03 3.83 -4.34
N PHE A 26 -11.93 4.66 -3.81
CA PHE A 26 -12.26 5.95 -4.40
C PHE A 26 -11.14 6.98 -4.25
N GLY A 27 -10.68 7.51 -5.37
CA GLY A 27 -9.62 8.54 -5.40
C GLY A 27 -8.22 7.96 -5.21
N ALA A 28 -8.02 6.70 -5.63
CA ALA A 28 -6.74 6.02 -5.64
C ALA A 28 -5.63 6.88 -6.28
N THR A 29 -4.48 6.97 -5.62
CA THR A 29 -3.34 7.79 -6.03
C THR A 29 -2.09 6.96 -6.32
N SER A 30 -1.82 5.93 -5.54
CA SER A 30 -0.71 5.00 -5.73
C SER A 30 -1.12 3.58 -5.35
N VAL A 31 -0.43 2.59 -5.92
CA VAL A 31 -0.58 1.17 -5.60
C VAL A 31 0.82 0.55 -5.52
N TYR A 32 1.01 -0.34 -4.55
CA TYR A 32 2.25 -1.10 -4.38
C TYR A 32 1.90 -2.57 -4.11
N ALA A 33 2.74 -3.49 -4.55
CA ALA A 33 2.58 -4.92 -4.33
C ALA A 33 3.76 -5.47 -3.55
N ALA A 34 3.46 -6.12 -2.42
CA ALA A 34 4.42 -6.75 -1.52
C ALA A 34 3.70 -7.88 -0.75
N ASP A 35 4.43 -8.88 -0.31
CA ASP A 35 3.92 -9.94 0.57
C ASP A 35 3.85 -9.40 2.00
N LEU A 36 2.67 -8.94 2.45
CA LEU A 36 2.51 -8.20 3.71
C LEU A 36 2.07 -9.09 4.87
N ASP A 37 1.69 -10.33 4.60
CA ASP A 37 1.33 -11.32 5.62
C ASP A 37 2.26 -12.55 5.66
N LEU A 38 3.30 -12.55 4.80
CA LEU A 38 4.32 -13.58 4.67
C LEU A 38 3.76 -14.95 4.26
N ASP A 39 2.67 -14.99 3.49
CA ASP A 39 2.08 -16.22 2.98
C ASP A 39 2.67 -16.67 1.63
N GLY A 40 3.48 -15.81 0.99
CA GLY A 40 4.17 -16.06 -0.27
C GLY A 40 3.45 -15.53 -1.51
N ASP A 41 2.25 -14.96 -1.36
CA ASP A 41 1.50 -14.32 -2.43
C ASP A 41 1.57 -12.78 -2.28
N PRO A 42 2.02 -12.02 -3.31
CA PRO A 42 2.06 -10.56 -3.20
C PRO A 42 0.66 -9.96 -3.04
N ASP A 43 0.48 -9.20 -1.97
CA ASP A 43 -0.71 -8.41 -1.69
C ASP A 43 -0.74 -7.09 -2.44
N VAL A 44 -1.83 -6.35 -2.27
CA VAL A 44 -1.93 -4.97 -2.76
C VAL A 44 -2.17 -4.01 -1.62
N VAL A 45 -1.30 -3.01 -1.52
CA VAL A 45 -1.54 -1.80 -0.73
C VAL A 45 -1.75 -0.63 -1.68
N GLY A 46 -2.56 0.34 -1.26
CA GLY A 46 -2.68 1.57 -2.02
C GLY A 46 -3.10 2.74 -1.16
N THR A 47 -2.96 3.91 -1.76
CA THR A 47 -3.37 5.18 -1.16
C THR A 47 -4.54 5.77 -1.91
N ALA A 48 -5.40 6.50 -1.20
CA ALA A 48 -6.44 7.28 -1.83
C ALA A 48 -6.61 8.65 -1.16
N SER A 49 -6.76 9.67 -2.00
CA SER A 49 -6.93 11.06 -1.55
C SER A 49 -8.34 11.38 -1.03
N GLY A 50 -9.35 10.56 -1.37
CA GLY A 50 -10.76 10.90 -1.22
C GLY A 50 -11.51 10.22 -0.06
N SER A 51 -11.23 8.96 0.26
CA SER A 51 -12.04 8.24 1.29
C SER A 51 -11.38 7.11 2.06
N SER A 52 -10.07 6.87 1.91
CA SER A 52 -9.27 5.98 2.76
C SER A 52 -7.82 6.30 2.43
N GLY A 53 -7.10 6.92 3.37
CA GLY A 53 -5.76 7.42 3.09
C GLY A 53 -4.81 6.30 2.66
N LEU A 54 -4.86 5.17 3.37
CA LEU A 54 -4.08 3.95 3.13
C LEU A 54 -4.94 2.71 3.37
N SER A 55 -4.91 1.75 2.46
CA SER A 55 -5.58 0.45 2.65
C SER A 55 -4.85 -0.69 1.97
N TRP A 56 -5.14 -1.89 2.45
CA TRP A 56 -4.53 -3.15 2.02
C TRP A 56 -5.61 -4.16 1.60
N ALA A 57 -5.26 -5.01 0.64
CA ALA A 57 -6.06 -6.12 0.16
C ALA A 57 -5.16 -7.35 0.07
N GLU A 58 -5.42 -8.30 0.96
CA GLU A 58 -4.78 -9.63 1.01
C GLU A 58 -5.06 -10.40 -0.28
N ASN A 59 -4.02 -10.96 -0.88
CA ASN A 59 -4.10 -11.85 -2.02
C ASN A 59 -4.15 -13.29 -1.53
N LEU A 60 -5.35 -13.87 -1.53
CA LEU A 60 -5.62 -15.25 -1.06
C LEU A 60 -5.13 -16.34 -2.04
N GLY A 61 -4.22 -15.97 -2.95
CA GLY A 61 -3.74 -16.81 -4.03
C GLY A 61 -4.74 -17.03 -5.17
N GLY A 62 -4.22 -17.53 -6.29
CA GLY A 62 -5.03 -17.94 -7.45
C GLY A 62 -5.82 -16.82 -8.13
N GLY A 63 -5.52 -15.54 -7.82
CA GLY A 63 -6.23 -14.37 -8.34
C GLY A 63 -7.49 -13.99 -7.55
N SER A 64 -7.61 -14.44 -6.31
CA SER A 64 -8.68 -14.05 -5.37
C SER A 64 -8.12 -13.14 -4.29
N PHE A 65 -8.94 -12.23 -3.79
CA PHE A 65 -8.54 -11.26 -2.76
C PHE A 65 -9.52 -11.27 -1.59
N GLY A 66 -9.00 -11.00 -0.41
CA GLY A 66 -9.78 -10.76 0.80
C GLY A 66 -10.53 -9.42 0.75
N PRO A 67 -11.36 -9.13 1.77
CA PRO A 67 -11.95 -7.82 1.93
C PRO A 67 -10.85 -6.76 2.13
N VAL A 68 -11.03 -5.58 1.53
CA VAL A 68 -10.10 -4.46 1.73
C VAL A 68 -10.14 -4.00 3.19
N GLN A 69 -8.96 -3.88 3.77
CA GLN A 69 -8.74 -3.44 5.15
C GLN A 69 -8.15 -2.03 5.14
N THR A 70 -8.79 -1.12 5.85
CA THR A 70 -8.26 0.25 6.01
C THR A 70 -7.16 0.25 7.07
N ILE A 71 -5.98 0.72 6.69
CA ILE A 71 -4.84 0.90 7.61
C ILE A 71 -4.91 2.29 8.23
N ASP A 72 -5.12 3.32 7.41
CA ASP A 72 -5.25 4.70 7.87
C ASP A 72 -6.31 5.47 7.06
N ASN A 73 -7.36 5.94 7.75
CA ASN A 73 -8.42 6.76 7.17
C ASN A 73 -8.21 8.27 7.39
N PHE A 74 -7.18 8.68 8.11
CA PHE A 74 -6.86 10.06 8.45
C PHE A 74 -5.67 10.63 7.64
N LEU A 75 -4.99 9.80 6.86
CA LEU A 75 -3.90 10.22 5.97
C LEU A 75 -4.41 11.08 4.79
N SER A 76 -4.60 12.37 5.06
CA SER A 76 -5.19 13.33 4.11
C SER A 76 -4.28 13.62 2.92
N GLY A 77 -4.77 13.40 1.71
CA GLY A 77 -3.99 13.64 0.50
C GLY A 77 -2.80 12.69 0.38
N ALA A 78 -2.98 11.42 0.80
CA ALA A 78 -2.05 10.36 0.52
C ALA A 78 -1.79 10.26 -0.98
N ILE A 79 -0.52 10.28 -1.38
CA ILE A 79 -0.11 10.34 -2.78
C ILE A 79 0.79 9.19 -3.19
N ASP A 80 1.50 8.58 -2.25
CA ASP A 80 2.46 7.53 -2.53
C ASP A 80 2.63 6.61 -1.33
N VAL A 81 2.92 5.34 -1.62
CA VAL A 81 3.21 4.30 -0.64
C VAL A 81 4.28 3.37 -1.19
N ILE A 82 5.19 2.97 -0.32
CA ILE A 82 6.17 1.91 -0.57
C ILE A 82 6.13 0.90 0.56
N ALA A 83 6.60 -0.32 0.27
CA ALA A 83 6.85 -1.34 1.28
C ALA A 83 8.33 -1.71 1.34
N ALA A 84 8.86 -1.83 2.56
CA ALA A 84 10.25 -2.22 2.86
C ALA A 84 10.33 -2.68 4.31
N ASP A 85 11.27 -3.55 4.64
CA ASP A 85 11.61 -3.90 6.02
C ASP A 85 12.45 -2.74 6.60
N LEU A 86 11.96 -2.08 7.64
CA LEU A 86 12.57 -0.87 8.20
C LEU A 86 13.09 -1.05 9.62
N ASP A 87 12.74 -2.14 10.28
CA ASP A 87 13.15 -2.46 11.64
C ASP A 87 13.88 -3.81 11.79
N ASP A 88 14.14 -4.50 10.66
CA ASP A 88 14.95 -5.73 10.54
C ASP A 88 14.28 -6.94 11.21
N ASP A 89 12.95 -7.02 11.11
CA ASP A 89 12.14 -8.12 11.66
C ASP A 89 11.61 -9.12 10.60
N GLU A 90 11.98 -8.92 9.33
CA GLU A 90 11.57 -9.68 8.15
C GLU A 90 10.11 -9.48 7.70
N ASP A 91 9.33 -8.58 8.34
CA ASP A 91 8.02 -8.14 7.87
C ASP A 91 8.15 -6.86 7.01
N PHE A 92 7.42 -6.79 5.90
CA PHE A 92 7.42 -5.55 5.11
C PHE A 92 6.51 -4.49 5.73
N ASP A 93 7.13 -3.42 6.20
CA ASP A 93 6.47 -2.20 6.67
C ASP A 93 5.98 -1.32 5.53
N LEU A 94 5.21 -0.28 5.86
CA LEU A 94 4.76 0.73 4.89
C LEU A 94 5.26 2.13 5.23
N VAL A 95 5.72 2.86 4.21
CA VAL A 95 5.97 4.31 4.29
C VAL A 95 5.05 5.02 3.32
N CYS A 96 4.33 6.03 3.82
CA CYS A 96 3.39 6.80 3.01
C CYS A 96 3.69 8.29 3.05
N ALA A 97 3.58 8.91 1.88
CA ALA A 97 3.61 10.37 1.73
C ALA A 97 2.20 10.94 1.62
N ALA A 98 1.94 12.01 2.37
CA ALA A 98 0.69 12.76 2.30
C ALA A 98 0.97 14.23 1.98
N ASN A 99 0.51 14.67 0.81
CA ASN A 99 0.73 16.03 0.35
C ASN A 99 -0.11 17.04 1.15
N THR A 100 -1.41 16.78 1.31
CA THR A 100 -2.30 17.68 2.08
C THR A 100 -2.03 17.60 3.58
N GLY A 101 -1.72 16.39 4.08
CA GLY A 101 -1.31 16.17 5.46
C GLY A 101 0.08 16.70 5.80
N ASP A 102 0.86 17.06 4.77
CA ASP A 102 2.20 17.65 4.88
C ASP A 102 3.15 16.80 5.76
N LEU A 103 3.10 15.48 5.54
CA LEU A 103 3.80 14.50 6.36
C LEU A 103 4.25 13.26 5.60
N ILE A 104 5.21 12.56 6.20
CA ILE A 104 5.61 11.19 5.88
C ILE A 104 5.38 10.35 7.14
N ASN A 105 4.60 9.28 7.01
CA ASN A 105 4.35 8.33 8.09
C ASN A 105 4.93 6.95 7.75
N TRP A 106 5.39 6.26 8.78
CA TRP A 106 5.72 4.85 8.79
C TRP A 106 4.63 4.07 9.52
N TYR A 107 4.29 2.89 9.01
CA TYR A 107 3.36 1.95 9.61
C TYR A 107 4.09 0.61 9.71
N GLU A 108 4.46 0.28 10.95
CA GLU A 108 5.09 -0.99 11.31
C GLU A 108 4.10 -2.14 11.05
N ASN A 109 4.57 -3.18 10.37
CA ASN A 109 3.86 -4.42 10.19
C ASN A 109 4.20 -5.36 11.34
N LEU A 110 3.23 -5.65 12.20
CA LEU A 110 3.39 -6.49 13.39
C LEU A 110 3.29 -8.00 13.06
N GLY A 111 3.46 -8.35 11.79
CA GLY A 111 3.27 -9.68 11.22
C GLY A 111 1.83 -10.02 10.84
N GLY A 112 1.69 -10.86 9.80
CA GLY A 112 0.41 -11.40 9.34
C GLY A 112 -0.59 -10.34 8.85
N GLY A 113 -0.08 -9.24 8.28
CA GLY A 113 -0.89 -8.14 7.77
C GLY A 113 -1.51 -7.23 8.84
N ILE A 114 -0.98 -7.26 10.07
CA ILE A 114 -1.46 -6.43 11.18
C ILE A 114 -0.57 -5.19 11.31
N PHE A 115 -1.09 -4.01 10.96
CA PHE A 115 -0.32 -2.78 11.06
C PHE A 115 -0.52 -2.05 12.40
N GLY A 116 0.59 -1.53 12.93
CA GLY A 116 0.61 -0.64 14.09
C GLY A 116 0.04 0.76 13.80
N PRO A 117 -0.07 1.62 14.83
CA PRO A 117 -0.47 3.02 14.64
C PRO A 117 0.58 3.79 13.81
N PRO A 118 0.17 4.85 13.09
CA PRO A 118 1.11 5.67 12.32
C PRO A 118 2.20 6.27 13.21
N GLN A 119 3.45 6.11 12.78
CA GLN A 119 4.61 6.73 13.34
C GLN A 119 5.08 7.88 12.44
N LEU A 120 5.16 9.09 12.99
CA LEU A 120 5.57 10.26 12.22
C LEU A 120 7.07 10.20 11.92
N VAL A 121 7.42 10.11 10.65
CA VAL A 121 8.82 10.20 10.19
C VAL A 121 9.21 11.66 10.02
N SER A 122 8.37 12.45 9.35
CA SER A 122 8.61 13.88 9.12
C SER A 122 7.31 14.65 8.93
N ALA A 123 7.29 15.89 9.39
CA ALA A 123 6.21 16.85 9.18
C ALA A 123 6.74 18.13 8.52
N ASN A 124 5.86 18.92 7.90
CA ASN A 124 6.22 20.10 7.12
C ASN A 124 7.07 19.76 5.88
N VAL A 125 6.71 18.66 5.22
CA VAL A 125 7.31 18.19 3.96
C VAL A 125 6.61 18.82 2.75
N ASP A 126 6.65 20.15 2.69
CA ASP A 126 5.96 20.95 1.68
C ASP A 126 6.18 20.40 0.26
N GLY A 127 5.09 19.98 -0.38
CA GLY A 127 5.13 19.48 -1.75
C GLY A 127 5.78 18.11 -1.90
N VAL A 128 5.74 17.25 -0.88
CA VAL A 128 6.09 15.83 -1.03
C VAL A 128 5.35 15.24 -2.24
N ASN A 129 6.07 14.47 -3.06
CA ASN A 129 5.56 13.87 -4.31
C ASN A 129 5.82 12.36 -4.42
N SER A 130 6.81 11.84 -3.70
CA SER A 130 7.17 10.42 -3.72
C SER A 130 8.01 10.05 -2.52
N VAL A 131 8.01 8.77 -2.15
CA VAL A 131 8.91 8.18 -1.15
C VAL A 131 9.69 7.02 -1.75
N PHE A 132 10.90 6.79 -1.24
CA PHE A 132 11.74 5.65 -1.61
C PHE A 132 12.59 5.24 -0.40
N ALA A 133 12.71 3.94 -0.16
CA ALA A 133 13.55 3.37 0.88
C ALA A 133 14.65 2.52 0.26
N ALA A 134 15.87 2.65 0.79
CA ALA A 134 17.01 1.82 0.47
C ALA A 134 18.02 1.90 1.61
N ASP A 135 18.65 0.76 1.88
CA ASP A 135 19.85 0.69 2.70
C ASP A 135 21.03 1.35 1.96
N LEU A 136 21.74 2.24 2.65
CA LEU A 136 22.89 2.99 2.13
C LEU A 136 24.19 2.73 2.92
N ASP A 137 24.11 2.03 4.05
CA ASP A 137 25.21 1.86 4.99
C ASP A 137 25.57 0.41 5.32
N GLY A 138 24.64 -0.54 5.13
CA GLY A 138 24.92 -1.99 5.19
C GLY A 138 25.00 -2.60 6.58
#